data_AF-A0A382TIU7-F1
#
_entry.id   AF-A0A382TIU7-F1
#
_cell.length_a   1.000
_cell.length_b   1.000
_cell.length_c   1.000
_cell.angle_alpha   90.00
_cell.angle_beta   90.00
_cell.angle_gamma   90.00
#
_symmetry.space_group_name_H-M   'P 1'
#
loop_
_entity.id
_entity.type
_entity.pdbx_description
1 polymer ?
#
loop_
_entity_poly.entity_id
_entity_poly.type
_entity_poly.pdbx_seq_one_letter_code
_entity_poly.pdbx_strand_id
1 'polypeptide(L)'
;GNLPGFGGRMLDKFLLGASHYRLESEGSGELFLILQNQGSFRITTENFPNGKFFVFPAAAREYMFEIGGKRHSLTVPAEFDLDMLLAKKFAGVDDLRDVPRIISQAAGFESFGRIRLSERTYKKGDVVIAFDVLLGDALFVDRMSYNFARPESGDPAVFRTAGIDEANEKLEIATGARIGEDKYYIKRLVGEPGDEMEIRVPDSIFTNGTDLRDGTPGILYRNGKPIEGVEAFRLNRERVEALAKNPEAPNSTNYPSYRAGGLLSNKSPLHIPGKTDADNPTGQNFYFAMGDNSPNSLDGR
;
A
#
# COMPACT_ATOMS: atom_id res chain seq x y z
N GLY A 1 -9.68 4.79 19.79
CA GLY A 1 -8.94 3.71 20.49
C GLY A 1 -7.87 4.35 21.35
N ASN A 2 -7.63 3.82 22.56
CA ASN A 2 -6.65 4.36 23.50
C ASN A 2 -5.24 4.37 22.88
N LEU A 3 -4.56 5.53 22.98
CA LEU A 3 -3.19 5.72 22.53
C LEU A 3 -2.22 4.94 23.44
N PRO A 4 -1.19 4.27 22.88
CA PRO A 4 -0.16 3.64 23.69
C PRO A 4 0.62 4.69 24.52
N GLY A 5 0.89 4.35 25.78
CA GLY A 5 1.78 5.10 26.66
C GLY A 5 3.23 5.10 26.16
N PHE A 6 4.10 5.92 26.76
CA PHE A 6 5.50 6.07 26.36
C PHE A 6 6.26 4.73 26.23
N GLY A 7 5.99 3.77 27.13
CA GLY A 7 6.58 2.43 27.06
C GLY A 7 6.06 1.55 25.91
N GLY A 8 4.78 1.67 25.56
CA GLY A 8 4.20 0.96 24.40
C GLY A 8 4.82 1.43 23.09
N ARG A 9 5.03 2.74 22.94
CA ARG A 9 5.69 3.33 21.76
C ARG A 9 7.13 2.88 21.58
N MET A 10 7.85 2.58 22.67
CA MET A 10 9.23 2.06 22.57
C MET A 10 9.25 0.59 22.14
N LEU A 11 8.27 -0.21 22.57
CA LEU A 11 8.09 -1.60 22.16
C LEU A 11 7.64 -1.71 20.69
N ASP A 12 6.65 -0.91 20.27
CA ASP A 12 6.18 -0.87 18.87
C ASP A 12 7.31 -0.43 17.91
N LYS A 13 8.16 0.51 18.36
CA LYS A 13 9.33 0.97 17.61
C LYS A 13 10.45 -0.06 17.50
N PHE A 14 10.60 -0.95 18.48
CA PHE A 14 11.64 -2.01 18.47
C PHE A 14 11.16 -3.34 17.84
N LEU A 15 9.87 -3.67 17.94
CA LEU A 15 9.33 -4.95 17.48
C LEU A 15 8.62 -4.87 16.12
N LEU A 16 8.04 -3.72 15.75
CA LEU A 16 7.21 -3.54 14.55
C LEU A 16 7.75 -2.48 13.57
N GLY A 17 8.81 -1.74 13.95
CA GLY A 17 9.36 -0.65 13.15
C GLY A 17 8.34 0.46 12.84
N ALA A 18 7.34 0.65 13.69
CA ALA A 18 6.33 1.69 13.49
C ALA A 18 6.87 3.09 13.84
N SER A 19 6.69 4.04 12.92
CA SER A 19 6.93 5.46 13.13
C SER A 19 5.60 6.17 13.37
N HIS A 20 5.47 6.82 14.53
CA HIS A 20 4.24 7.50 14.92
C HIS A 20 4.29 8.97 14.50
N TYR A 21 3.33 9.40 13.68
CA TYR A 21 3.19 10.78 13.23
C TYR A 21 1.99 11.42 13.89
N ARG A 22 2.16 12.66 14.36
CA ARG A 22 1.12 13.38 15.09
C ARG A 22 1.25 14.88 14.87
N LEU A 23 0.11 15.51 14.61
CA LEU A 23 -0.05 16.95 14.54
C LEU A 23 -1.03 17.38 15.63
N GLU A 24 -0.51 18.06 16.64
CA GLU A 24 -1.32 18.70 17.69
C GLU A 24 -1.51 20.18 17.37
N SER A 25 -2.72 20.68 17.60
CA SER A 25 -3.02 22.08 17.36
C SER A 25 -2.38 22.98 18.43
N GLU A 26 -1.55 23.92 18.02
CA GLU A 26 -0.99 24.96 18.91
C GLU A 26 -1.86 26.21 19.04
N GLY A 27 -2.90 26.31 18.20
CA GLY A 27 -3.86 27.41 18.12
C GLY A 27 -5.30 26.89 18.16
N SER A 28 -6.27 27.78 18.10
CA SER A 28 -7.67 27.38 17.89
C SER A 28 -8.15 27.96 16.56
N GLY A 29 -8.67 27.12 15.68
CA GLY A 29 -9.06 27.53 14.33
C GLY A 29 -9.29 26.36 13.39
N GLU A 30 -9.57 26.69 12.14
CA GLU A 30 -9.75 25.73 11.05
C GLU A 30 -8.41 25.18 10.57
N LEU A 31 -8.44 24.00 9.94
CA LEU A 31 -7.26 23.33 9.42
C LEU A 31 -7.05 23.64 7.94
N PHE A 32 -5.90 24.21 7.63
CA PHE A 32 -5.45 24.45 6.26
C PHE A 32 -4.15 23.67 5.97
N LEU A 33 -4.02 23.17 4.75
CA LEU A 33 -2.75 22.79 4.16
C LEU A 33 -2.19 23.98 3.38
N ILE A 34 -0.93 24.30 3.60
CA ILE A 34 -0.19 25.34 2.87
C ILE A 34 0.51 24.67 1.68
N LEU A 35 0.17 25.11 0.47
CA LEU A 35 0.82 24.70 -0.76
C LEU A 35 2.22 25.31 -0.87
N GLN A 36 3.16 24.50 -1.31
CA GLN A 36 4.58 24.83 -1.41
C GLN A 36 5.03 24.60 -2.86
N ASN A 37 5.53 25.64 -3.54
CA ASN A 37 6.03 25.56 -4.93
C ASN A 37 5.09 24.81 -5.90
N GLN A 38 3.78 25.13 -5.87
CA GLN A 38 2.72 24.48 -6.66
C GLN A 38 2.37 23.02 -6.29
N GLY A 39 2.92 22.49 -5.18
CA GLY A 39 2.57 21.18 -4.63
C GLY A 39 2.10 21.25 -3.16
N SER A 40 1.83 20.10 -2.58
CA SER A 40 1.36 19.93 -1.18
C SER A 40 2.50 19.87 -0.14
N PHE A 41 3.74 19.61 -0.58
CA PHE A 41 4.91 19.41 0.27
C PHE A 41 6.17 20.01 -0.35
N ARG A 42 7.22 20.17 0.47
CA ARG A 42 8.61 20.35 -0.01
C ARG A 42 9.42 19.08 0.24
N ILE A 43 10.36 18.78 -0.66
CA ILE A 43 11.33 17.70 -0.43
C ILE A 43 12.37 18.23 0.56
N THR A 44 12.62 17.45 1.61
CA THR A 44 13.65 17.69 2.61
C THR A 44 14.48 16.41 2.80
N THR A 45 15.51 16.49 3.64
CA THR A 45 16.33 15.35 4.03
C THR A 45 16.31 15.22 5.54
N GLU A 46 15.83 14.09 6.06
CA GLU A 46 15.93 13.79 7.48
C GLU A 46 17.28 13.15 7.79
N ASN A 47 17.97 13.72 8.77
CA ASN A 47 19.23 13.20 9.33
C ASN A 47 18.95 12.54 10.69
N PHE A 48 19.98 11.95 11.30
CA PHE A 48 19.91 11.38 12.65
C PHE A 48 19.14 12.29 13.64
N PRO A 49 18.19 11.76 14.45
CA PRO A 49 17.78 10.35 14.56
C PRO A 49 16.64 9.96 13.60
N ASN A 50 16.07 10.90 12.83
CA ASN A 50 14.91 10.65 11.99
C ASN A 50 15.29 10.15 10.58
N GLY A 51 16.59 10.16 10.27
CA GLY A 51 17.12 9.52 9.08
C GLY A 51 16.84 8.02 9.05
N LYS A 52 16.93 7.44 7.86
CA LYS A 52 16.71 6.02 7.63
C LYS A 52 17.62 5.16 8.50
N PHE A 53 17.03 4.12 9.11
CA PHE A 53 17.67 3.25 10.11
C PHE A 53 18.30 4.01 11.29
N PHE A 54 17.84 5.23 11.59
CA PHE A 54 18.43 6.11 12.60
C PHE A 54 19.89 6.48 12.33
N VAL A 55 20.42 6.33 11.11
CA VAL A 55 21.86 6.57 10.82
C VAL A 55 22.08 7.23 9.44
N PHE A 56 21.29 6.90 8.43
CA PHE A 56 21.48 7.40 7.07
C PHE A 56 20.54 8.57 6.75
N PRO A 57 21.03 9.65 6.11
CA PRO A 57 20.15 10.67 5.55
C PRO A 57 19.10 10.06 4.62
N ALA A 58 17.84 10.47 4.75
CA ALA A 58 16.74 9.96 3.93
C ALA A 58 15.91 11.10 3.34
N ALA A 59 15.46 10.92 2.09
CA ALA A 59 14.52 11.85 1.50
C ALA A 59 13.20 11.81 2.28
N ALA A 60 12.66 12.99 2.56
CA ALA A 60 11.40 13.14 3.26
C ALA A 60 10.55 14.24 2.59
N ARG A 61 9.25 14.18 2.81
CA ARG A 61 8.31 15.22 2.41
C ARG A 61 7.87 15.98 3.64
N GLU A 62 8.01 17.29 3.59
CA GLU A 62 7.56 18.18 4.66
C GLU A 62 6.31 18.93 4.24
N TYR A 63 5.26 18.71 5.02
CA TYR A 63 3.95 19.31 4.86
C TYR A 63 3.78 20.44 5.87
N MET A 64 3.24 21.55 5.39
CA MET A 64 2.97 22.72 6.22
C MET A 64 1.48 22.91 6.39
N PHE A 65 1.02 22.93 7.62
CA PHE A 65 -0.36 23.19 7.99
C PHE A 65 -0.48 24.55 8.66
N GLU A 66 -1.68 25.12 8.62
CA GLU A 66 -2.04 26.28 9.45
C GLU A 66 -3.30 25.96 10.26
N ILE A 67 -3.24 26.23 11.57
CA ILE A 67 -4.37 26.11 12.48
C ILE A 67 -4.44 27.33 13.39
N GLY A 68 -5.51 28.10 13.26
CA GLY A 68 -5.70 29.33 14.06
C GLY A 68 -4.58 30.35 13.86
N GLY A 69 -4.09 30.50 12.62
CA GLY A 69 -3.00 31.41 12.26
C GLY A 69 -1.59 30.95 12.65
N LYS A 70 -1.44 29.78 13.27
CA LYS A 70 -0.14 29.18 13.59
C LYS A 70 0.22 28.12 12.58
N ARG A 71 1.50 28.07 12.20
CA ARG A 71 2.04 27.07 11.28
C ARG A 71 2.49 25.82 12.03
N HIS A 72 2.21 24.66 11.45
CA HIS A 72 2.64 23.35 11.95
C HIS A 72 3.34 22.59 10.82
N SER A 73 4.43 21.90 11.14
CA SER A 73 5.12 21.04 10.17
C SER A 73 4.87 19.58 10.50
N LEU A 74 4.65 18.77 9.46
CA LEU A 74 4.70 17.32 9.56
C LEU A 74 5.62 16.79 8.46
N THR A 75 6.70 16.15 8.88
CA THR A 75 7.64 15.49 7.97
C THR A 75 7.33 14.01 7.95
N VAL A 76 7.25 13.42 6.75
CA VAL A 76 7.00 11.99 6.52
C VAL A 76 8.03 11.45 5.52
N PRO A 77 8.28 10.13 5.47
CA PRO A 77 9.14 9.52 4.46
C PRO A 77 8.68 9.90 3.04
N ALA A 78 9.60 10.08 2.10
CA ALA A 78 9.26 10.58 0.77
C ALA A 78 8.37 9.63 -0.06
N GLU A 79 8.34 8.37 0.32
CA GLU A 79 7.52 7.30 -0.23
C GLU A 79 6.11 7.26 0.37
N PHE A 80 5.87 7.89 1.53
CA PHE A 80 4.57 7.89 2.17
C PHE A 80 3.63 8.89 1.50
N ASP A 81 2.48 8.40 1.01
CA ASP A 81 1.47 9.23 0.34
C ASP A 81 0.53 9.90 1.35
N LEU A 82 1.03 10.95 1.99
CA LEU A 82 0.20 11.75 2.90
C LEU A 82 -0.90 12.52 2.16
N ASP A 83 -0.76 12.82 0.86
CA ASP A 83 -1.78 13.52 0.07
C ASP A 83 -3.07 12.69 0.02
N MET A 84 -2.95 11.42 -0.37
CA MET A 84 -4.08 10.48 -0.40
C MET A 84 -4.69 10.29 0.99
N LEU A 85 -3.87 10.16 2.05
CA LEU A 85 -4.38 10.02 3.41
C LEU A 85 -5.19 11.24 3.85
N LEU A 86 -4.70 12.46 3.56
CA LEU A 86 -5.40 13.70 3.87
C LEU A 86 -6.71 13.81 3.07
N ALA A 87 -6.67 13.55 1.77
CA ALA A 87 -7.84 13.59 0.89
C ALA A 87 -8.93 12.63 1.38
N LYS A 88 -8.56 11.39 1.69
CA LYS A 88 -9.49 10.35 2.13
C LYS A 88 -10.06 10.65 3.50
N LYS A 89 -9.23 11.08 4.45
CA LYS A 89 -9.65 11.39 5.81
C LYS A 89 -10.64 12.55 5.86
N PHE A 90 -10.39 13.59 5.07
CA PHE A 90 -11.09 14.85 5.25
C PHE A 90 -12.21 15.10 4.23
N ALA A 91 -12.11 14.52 3.04
CA ALA A 91 -13.09 14.69 1.97
C ALA A 91 -13.64 13.36 1.41
N GLY A 92 -13.10 12.20 1.84
CA GLY A 92 -13.55 10.89 1.34
C GLY A 92 -13.22 10.63 -0.13
N VAL A 93 -12.23 11.34 -0.67
CA VAL A 93 -11.75 11.23 -2.06
C VAL A 93 -10.31 10.73 -2.08
N ASP A 94 -9.86 10.17 -3.21
CA ASP A 94 -8.52 9.58 -3.32
C ASP A 94 -7.43 10.59 -3.76
N ASP A 95 -7.81 11.79 -4.21
CA ASP A 95 -6.89 12.84 -4.67
C ASP A 95 -7.07 14.16 -3.91
N LEU A 96 -5.97 14.72 -3.42
CA LEU A 96 -5.96 15.99 -2.69
C LEU A 96 -6.50 17.17 -3.54
N ARG A 97 -6.36 17.10 -4.87
CA ARG A 97 -6.85 18.11 -5.82
C ARG A 97 -8.38 18.16 -5.88
N ASP A 98 -9.06 17.11 -5.42
CA ASP A 98 -10.52 17.04 -5.36
C ASP A 98 -11.09 17.60 -4.06
N VAL A 99 -10.26 17.82 -3.03
CA VAL A 99 -10.71 18.34 -1.73
C VAL A 99 -11.48 19.66 -1.87
N PRO A 100 -11.05 20.66 -2.67
CA PRO A 100 -11.81 21.90 -2.84
C PRO A 100 -13.22 21.72 -3.43
N ARG A 101 -13.50 20.60 -4.11
CA ARG A 101 -14.82 20.28 -4.66
C ARG A 101 -15.79 19.78 -3.59
N ILE A 102 -15.26 19.24 -2.49
CA ILE A 102 -16.03 18.63 -1.40
C ILE A 102 -16.10 19.55 -0.19
N ILE A 103 -14.98 20.20 0.14
CA ILE A 103 -14.84 21.08 1.30
C ILE A 103 -14.87 22.52 0.81
N SER A 104 -15.81 23.31 1.34
CA SER A 104 -15.93 24.72 0.95
C SER A 104 -14.67 25.50 1.32
N GLN A 105 -14.05 26.11 0.32
CA GLN A 105 -12.87 26.94 0.50
C GLN A 105 -13.28 28.34 0.96
N ALA A 106 -12.56 28.90 1.93
CA ALA A 106 -12.78 30.27 2.36
C ALA A 106 -12.35 31.23 1.24
N ALA A 107 -13.12 32.29 1.01
CA ALA A 107 -12.86 33.25 -0.07
C ALA A 107 -11.43 33.80 -0.02
N GLY A 108 -10.71 33.69 -1.13
CA GLY A 108 -9.33 34.17 -1.28
C GLY A 108 -8.24 33.16 -0.88
N PHE A 109 -8.54 32.08 -0.16
CA PHE A 109 -7.50 31.18 0.36
C PHE A 109 -6.79 30.34 -0.71
N GLU A 110 -7.50 29.89 -1.75
CA GLU A 110 -6.87 29.18 -2.87
C GLU A 110 -5.81 30.05 -3.56
N SER A 111 -6.06 31.35 -3.69
CA SER A 111 -5.12 32.31 -4.29
C SER A 111 -3.89 32.59 -3.41
N PHE A 112 -3.95 32.31 -2.11
CA PHE A 112 -2.83 32.44 -1.18
C PHE A 112 -2.02 31.14 -1.02
N GLY A 113 -2.27 30.14 -1.85
CA GLY A 113 -1.59 28.85 -1.77
C GLY A 113 -2.00 28.07 -0.52
N ARG A 114 -3.29 28.05 -0.18
CA ARG A 114 -3.83 27.30 0.96
C ARG A 114 -5.07 26.53 0.55
N ILE A 115 -5.20 25.31 1.05
CA ILE A 115 -6.40 24.48 0.90
C ILE A 115 -6.97 24.22 2.29
N ARG A 116 -8.24 24.54 2.51
CA ARG A 116 -8.98 24.13 3.69
C ARG A 116 -9.25 22.64 3.62
N LEU A 117 -8.76 21.90 4.62
CA LEU A 117 -8.98 20.46 4.71
C LEU A 117 -10.27 20.12 5.45
N SER A 118 -10.69 20.93 6.43
CA SER A 118 -11.87 20.60 7.24
C SER A 118 -12.70 21.82 7.58
N GLU A 119 -14.02 21.65 7.60
CA GLU A 119 -14.95 22.67 8.10
C GLU A 119 -14.94 22.78 9.62
N ARG A 120 -14.39 21.76 10.31
CA ARG A 120 -14.27 21.72 11.76
C ARG A 120 -13.27 22.74 12.28
N THR A 121 -13.64 23.41 13.37
CA THR A 121 -12.72 24.20 14.20
C THR A 121 -12.06 23.31 15.26
N TYR A 122 -10.74 23.37 15.36
CA TYR A 122 -9.93 22.69 16.37
C TYR A 122 -9.60 23.64 17.52
N LYS A 123 -9.44 23.09 18.73
CA LYS A 123 -8.95 23.81 19.90
C LYS A 123 -7.46 23.54 20.11
N LYS A 124 -6.78 24.44 20.82
CA LYS A 124 -5.39 24.21 21.25
C LYS A 124 -5.31 22.90 22.05
N GLY A 125 -4.36 22.03 21.68
CA GLY A 125 -4.16 20.71 22.26
C GLY A 125 -4.92 19.57 21.55
N ASP A 126 -5.82 19.89 20.61
CA ASP A 126 -6.50 18.85 19.83
C ASP A 126 -5.51 18.10 18.95
N VAL A 127 -5.68 16.78 18.87
CA VAL A 127 -4.96 15.93 17.91
C VAL A 127 -5.71 15.98 16.59
N VAL A 128 -5.08 16.57 15.59
CA VAL A 128 -5.71 16.87 14.30
C VAL A 128 -5.42 15.75 13.31
N ILE A 129 -4.15 15.34 13.27
CA ILE A 129 -3.64 14.23 12.47
C ILE A 129 -2.86 13.32 13.41
N ALA A 130 -3.14 12.02 13.36
CA ALA A 130 -2.34 11.01 14.02
C ALA A 130 -2.46 9.73 13.20
N PHE A 131 -1.32 9.14 12.85
CA PHE A 131 -1.24 7.88 12.14
C PHE A 131 0.12 7.25 12.41
N ASP A 132 0.17 5.94 12.20
CA ASP A 132 1.40 5.17 12.30
C ASP A 132 1.79 4.79 10.87
N VAL A 133 3.05 5.00 10.53
CA VAL A 133 3.67 4.43 9.32
C VAL A 133 4.42 3.23 9.82
N LEU A 134 3.96 2.03 9.44
CA LEU A 134 4.72 0.84 9.75
C LEU A 134 5.96 0.84 8.85
N LEU A 135 7.11 0.32 9.29
CA LEU A 135 8.31 0.21 8.43
C LEU A 135 8.02 -0.59 7.14
N GLY A 136 6.89 -1.32 7.10
CA GLY A 136 6.31 -1.96 5.92
C GLY A 136 5.64 -1.02 4.90
N ASP A 137 5.24 0.19 5.31
CA ASP A 137 4.61 1.23 4.47
C ASP A 137 5.65 2.20 3.89
N ALA A 138 6.85 2.24 4.48
CA ALA A 138 8.03 2.96 4.01
C ALA A 138 9.17 1.95 3.77
N LEU A 139 9.02 1.03 2.81
CA LEU A 139 10.02 -0.01 2.57
C LEU A 139 11.10 0.46 1.62
N PHE A 140 12.26 0.74 2.20
CA PHE A 140 13.50 0.70 1.47
C PHE A 140 13.85 -0.75 1.12
N VAL A 141 13.76 -1.05 -0.18
CA VAL A 141 14.35 -2.23 -0.81
C VAL A 141 15.85 -2.20 -0.56
N ASP A 142 16.38 -3.25 0.05
CA ASP A 142 17.82 -3.47 -0.03
C ASP A 142 18.18 -3.88 -1.46
N ARG A 143 18.45 -2.89 -2.33
CA ARG A 143 18.98 -3.11 -3.69
C ARG A 143 20.28 -3.92 -3.68
N MET A 144 21.02 -3.99 -2.56
CA MET A 144 22.27 -4.75 -2.49
C MET A 144 22.00 -6.24 -2.31
N SER A 145 21.04 -6.64 -1.47
CA SER A 145 20.72 -8.06 -1.24
C SER A 145 20.22 -8.77 -2.51
N TYR A 146 19.41 -8.12 -3.34
CA TYR A 146 18.96 -8.69 -4.62
C TYR A 146 20.04 -8.84 -5.70
N ASN A 147 21.14 -8.09 -5.58
CA ASN A 147 22.25 -8.24 -6.53
C ASN A 147 23.10 -9.49 -6.25
N PHE A 148 22.94 -10.14 -5.09
CA PHE A 148 23.74 -11.31 -4.68
C PHE A 148 22.91 -12.54 -4.30
N ALA A 149 21.61 -12.39 -4.01
CA ALA A 149 20.69 -13.49 -3.72
C ALA A 149 19.49 -13.47 -4.68
N ARG A 150 19.12 -14.64 -5.19
CA ARG A 150 17.93 -14.80 -6.04
C ARG A 150 16.68 -14.68 -5.14
N PRO A 151 15.70 -13.83 -5.46
CA PRO A 151 14.44 -13.75 -4.74
C PRO A 151 13.72 -15.11 -4.74
N GLU A 152 13.08 -15.46 -3.62
CA GLU A 152 12.28 -16.68 -3.49
C GLU A 152 10.82 -16.36 -3.12
N SER A 153 9.93 -17.32 -3.36
CA SER A 153 8.53 -17.24 -2.95
C SER A 153 8.45 -17.04 -1.43
N GLY A 154 7.64 -16.08 -1.00
CA GLY A 154 7.57 -15.65 0.37
C GLY A 154 8.39 -14.40 0.67
N ASP A 155 9.36 -14.01 -0.15
CA ASP A 155 10.11 -12.78 0.06
C ASP A 155 9.23 -11.55 -0.19
N PRO A 156 9.34 -10.48 0.62
CA PRO A 156 8.84 -9.18 0.19
C PRO A 156 9.63 -8.76 -1.05
N ALA A 157 9.01 -8.11 -2.01
CA ALA A 157 9.64 -7.57 -3.19
C ALA A 157 9.14 -6.16 -3.46
N VAL A 158 10.05 -5.31 -3.93
CA VAL A 158 9.73 -3.95 -4.34
C VAL A 158 10.16 -3.75 -5.77
N PHE A 159 9.21 -3.34 -6.60
CA PHE A 159 9.40 -3.20 -8.03
C PHE A 159 8.77 -1.90 -8.53
N ARG A 160 9.28 -1.44 -9.66
CA ARG A 160 8.74 -0.27 -10.37
C ARG A 160 7.81 -0.78 -11.46
N THR A 161 6.66 -0.15 -11.65
CA THR A 161 5.69 -0.54 -12.69
C THR A 161 6.08 -0.12 -14.10
N ALA A 162 7.06 0.78 -14.22
CA ALA A 162 7.62 1.19 -15.50
C ALA A 162 8.12 -0.03 -16.29
N GLY A 163 7.60 -0.22 -17.50
CA GLY A 163 7.97 -1.32 -18.39
C GLY A 163 7.15 -2.60 -18.26
N ILE A 164 6.26 -2.72 -17.25
CA ILE A 164 5.39 -3.91 -17.10
C ILE A 164 4.42 -4.04 -18.28
N ASP A 165 3.78 -2.94 -18.68
CA ASP A 165 2.84 -2.95 -19.81
C ASP A 165 3.54 -3.39 -21.11
N GLU A 166 4.77 -2.91 -21.35
CA GLU A 166 5.58 -3.29 -22.52
C GLU A 166 6.00 -4.77 -22.47
N ALA A 167 6.35 -5.28 -21.29
CA ALA A 167 6.68 -6.68 -21.11
C ALA A 167 5.47 -7.59 -21.33
N ASN A 168 4.29 -7.22 -20.82
CA ASN A 168 3.05 -7.97 -21.05
C ASN A 168 2.69 -8.02 -22.54
N GLU A 169 2.85 -6.91 -23.27
CA GLU A 169 2.61 -6.84 -24.72
C GLU A 169 3.56 -7.76 -25.48
N LYS A 170 4.85 -7.77 -25.12
CA LYS A 170 5.88 -8.66 -25.71
C LYS A 170 5.62 -10.15 -25.43
N LEU A 171 5.01 -10.47 -24.30
CA LEU A 171 4.66 -11.83 -23.89
C LEU A 171 3.25 -12.24 -24.32
N GLU A 172 2.53 -11.39 -25.05
CA GLU A 172 1.13 -11.59 -25.46
C GLU A 172 0.19 -11.91 -24.28
N ILE A 173 0.52 -11.43 -23.08
CA ILE A 173 -0.28 -11.63 -21.88
C ILE A 173 -1.50 -10.71 -21.96
N ALA A 174 -2.68 -11.31 -22.12
CA ALA A 174 -3.94 -10.59 -22.13
C ALA A 174 -4.20 -9.93 -20.76
N THR A 175 -3.94 -8.63 -20.67
CA THR A 175 -4.25 -7.81 -19.50
C THR A 175 -5.51 -7.00 -19.77
N GLY A 176 -6.50 -7.10 -18.87
CA GLY A 176 -7.78 -6.40 -19.03
C GLY A 176 -7.68 -4.87 -18.88
N ALA A 177 -6.58 -4.36 -18.30
CA ALA A 177 -6.29 -2.94 -18.16
C ALA A 177 -4.77 -2.72 -18.12
N ARG A 178 -4.32 -1.56 -18.63
CA ARG A 178 -2.92 -1.09 -18.55
C ARG A 178 -2.69 -0.44 -17.19
N ILE A 179 -1.50 -0.59 -16.61
CA ILE A 179 -1.15 0.04 -15.33
C ILE A 179 -1.06 1.56 -15.51
N GLY A 180 -0.49 2.03 -16.62
CA GLY A 180 -0.55 3.44 -17.04
C GLY A 180 0.21 4.45 -16.17
N GLU A 181 0.75 4.05 -15.03
CA GLU A 181 1.48 4.91 -14.08
C GLU A 181 2.80 4.29 -13.63
N ASP A 182 3.81 5.13 -13.45
CA ASP A 182 5.15 4.76 -12.96
C ASP A 182 5.21 4.92 -11.43
N LYS A 183 4.93 3.83 -10.71
CA LYS A 183 4.95 3.76 -9.24
C LYS A 183 5.90 2.68 -8.75
N TYR A 184 6.22 2.74 -7.46
CA TYR A 184 6.87 1.64 -6.75
C TYR A 184 5.81 0.91 -5.92
N TYR A 185 5.75 -0.41 -6.05
CA TYR A 185 4.91 -1.26 -5.21
C TYR A 185 5.78 -2.16 -4.35
N ILE A 186 5.30 -2.42 -3.13
CA ILE A 186 5.80 -3.51 -2.31
C ILE A 186 4.72 -4.58 -2.27
N LYS A 187 5.09 -5.80 -2.66
CA LYS A 187 4.23 -6.98 -2.61
C LYS A 187 5.07 -8.15 -2.11
N ARG A 188 4.44 -9.31 -1.90
CA ARG A 188 5.16 -10.55 -1.60
C ARG A 188 5.31 -11.38 -2.86
N LEU A 189 6.49 -11.91 -3.13
CA LEU A 189 6.67 -12.88 -4.20
C LEU A 189 5.87 -14.13 -3.90
N VAL A 190 5.07 -14.55 -4.86
CA VAL A 190 4.29 -15.77 -4.81
C VAL A 190 4.74 -16.77 -5.87
N GLY A 191 5.27 -16.29 -6.99
CA GLY A 191 5.77 -17.11 -8.09
C GLY A 191 7.20 -16.73 -8.49
N GLU A 192 8.00 -17.75 -8.78
CA GLU A 192 9.37 -17.71 -9.27
C GLU A 192 9.42 -18.11 -10.74
N PRO A 193 10.53 -17.82 -11.46
CA PRO A 193 10.68 -18.22 -12.85
C PRO A 193 10.53 -19.73 -13.03
N GLY A 194 9.60 -20.12 -13.90
CA GLY A 194 9.25 -21.51 -14.21
C GLY A 194 8.05 -22.06 -13.42
N ASP A 195 7.49 -21.31 -12.47
CA ASP A 195 6.34 -21.77 -11.70
C ASP A 195 5.02 -21.70 -12.49
N GLU A 196 4.11 -22.60 -12.14
CA GLU A 196 2.70 -22.52 -12.52
C GLU A 196 1.88 -22.02 -11.32
N MET A 197 1.21 -20.88 -11.49
CA MET A 197 0.39 -20.23 -10.47
C MET A 197 -1.09 -20.35 -10.81
N GLU A 198 -1.94 -20.60 -9.83
CA GLU A 198 -3.38 -20.75 -10.04
C GLU A 198 -4.16 -20.30 -8.80
N ILE A 199 -5.33 -19.68 -8.97
CA ILE A 199 -6.29 -19.51 -7.88
C ILE A 199 -7.44 -20.49 -8.06
N ARG A 200 -7.77 -21.24 -7.01
CA ARG A 200 -8.93 -22.13 -6.96
C ARG A 200 -9.94 -21.65 -5.92
N VAL A 201 -11.16 -21.39 -6.38
CA VAL A 201 -12.29 -21.00 -5.52
C VAL A 201 -13.07 -22.25 -5.11
N PRO A 202 -13.32 -22.49 -3.81
CA PRO A 202 -14.22 -23.56 -3.37
C PRO A 202 -15.66 -23.35 -3.87
N ASP A 203 -16.31 -24.40 -4.35
CA ASP A 203 -17.65 -24.31 -4.94
C ASP A 203 -18.71 -23.72 -3.98
N SER A 204 -18.54 -23.91 -2.66
CA SER A 204 -19.43 -23.35 -1.65
C SER A 204 -19.43 -21.82 -1.63
N ILE A 205 -18.32 -21.15 -1.99
CA ILE A 205 -18.24 -19.68 -2.04
C ILE A 205 -19.28 -19.09 -3.02
N PHE A 206 -19.59 -19.80 -4.11
CA PHE A 206 -20.57 -19.35 -5.09
C PHE A 206 -22.03 -19.54 -4.66
N THR A 207 -22.27 -20.37 -3.65
CA THR A 207 -23.63 -20.83 -3.29
C THR A 207 -24.02 -20.49 -1.86
N ASN A 208 -23.06 -20.17 -1.00
CA ASN A 208 -23.28 -19.95 0.43
C ASN A 208 -23.59 -18.49 0.80
N GLY A 209 -23.63 -17.56 -0.16
CA GLY A 209 -23.92 -16.15 0.08
C GLY A 209 -22.72 -15.29 0.47
N THR A 210 -21.49 -15.77 0.25
CA THR A 210 -20.27 -14.96 0.46
C THR A 210 -20.34 -13.68 -0.38
N ASP A 211 -20.01 -12.53 0.20
CA ASP A 211 -19.92 -11.26 -0.54
C ASP A 211 -18.74 -11.30 -1.53
N LEU A 212 -19.05 -11.13 -2.82
CA LEU A 212 -18.10 -11.18 -3.93
C LEU A 212 -17.81 -9.80 -4.54
N ARG A 213 -18.35 -8.71 -3.98
CA ARG A 213 -18.20 -7.35 -4.56
C ARG A 213 -16.74 -6.91 -4.66
N ASP A 214 -15.90 -7.34 -3.71
CA ASP A 214 -14.47 -7.06 -3.67
C ASP A 214 -13.60 -8.17 -4.30
N GLY A 215 -14.19 -8.95 -5.22
CA GLY A 215 -13.56 -10.09 -5.88
C GLY A 215 -13.87 -11.44 -5.23
N THR A 216 -13.67 -12.52 -5.98
CA THR A 216 -14.04 -13.88 -5.51
C THR A 216 -12.90 -14.49 -4.67
N PRO A 217 -13.10 -14.76 -3.36
CA PRO A 217 -12.07 -15.36 -2.50
C PRO A 217 -11.62 -16.73 -3.02
N GLY A 218 -10.30 -16.95 -3.12
CA GLY A 218 -9.76 -18.22 -3.60
C GLY A 218 -8.40 -18.56 -2.98
N ILE A 219 -8.09 -19.86 -2.96
CA ILE A 219 -6.82 -20.38 -2.45
C ILE A 219 -5.79 -20.26 -3.58
N LEU A 220 -4.63 -19.67 -3.28
CA LEU A 220 -3.51 -19.56 -4.21
C LEU A 220 -2.70 -20.85 -4.21
N TYR A 221 -2.45 -21.39 -5.40
CA TYR A 221 -1.66 -22.58 -5.65
C TYR A 221 -0.39 -22.20 -6.41
N ARG A 222 0.71 -22.86 -6.04
CA ARG A 222 2.00 -22.84 -6.72
C ARG A 222 2.35 -24.29 -7.06
N ASN A 223 2.59 -24.57 -8.34
CA ASN A 223 2.95 -25.91 -8.83
C ASN A 223 1.99 -27.02 -8.34
N GLY A 224 0.69 -26.75 -8.43
CA GLY A 224 -0.37 -27.69 -8.09
C GLY A 224 -0.67 -27.89 -6.59
N LYS A 225 0.05 -27.21 -5.70
CA LYS A 225 -0.16 -27.26 -4.24
C LYS A 225 -0.55 -25.89 -3.68
N PRO A 226 -1.32 -25.81 -2.58
CA PRO A 226 -1.52 -24.54 -1.89
C PRO A 226 -0.16 -23.93 -1.56
N ILE A 227 -0.03 -22.62 -1.78
CA ILE A 227 1.22 -21.92 -1.48
C ILE A 227 1.48 -21.91 0.03
N GLU A 228 2.73 -22.15 0.42
CA GLU A 228 3.19 -22.30 1.81
C GLU A 228 4.54 -21.61 2.00
N GLY A 229 5.05 -21.56 3.23
CA GLY A 229 6.38 -21.03 3.55
C GLY A 229 6.35 -19.75 4.39
N VAL A 230 5.29 -18.95 4.31
CA VAL A 230 5.09 -17.79 5.20
C VAL A 230 3.69 -17.74 5.80
N GLU A 231 3.57 -17.05 6.93
CA GLU A 231 2.32 -16.93 7.67
C GLU A 231 1.19 -16.30 6.85
N ALA A 232 1.50 -15.29 6.02
CA ALA A 232 0.52 -14.60 5.17
C ALA A 232 -0.22 -15.57 4.22
N PHE A 233 0.48 -16.55 3.66
CA PHE A 233 -0.10 -17.55 2.77
C PHE A 233 -1.10 -18.44 3.50
N ARG A 234 -0.71 -18.93 4.68
CA ARG A 234 -1.57 -19.72 5.56
C ARG A 234 -2.81 -18.93 5.96
N LEU A 235 -2.66 -17.69 6.42
CA LEU A 235 -3.77 -16.86 6.88
C LEU A 235 -4.74 -16.48 5.76
N ASN A 236 -4.24 -16.19 4.55
CA ASN A 236 -5.09 -15.96 3.39
C ASN A 236 -5.85 -17.23 2.98
N ARG A 237 -5.24 -18.42 3.05
CA ARG A 237 -5.92 -19.70 2.81
C ARG A 237 -7.00 -19.98 3.86
N GLU A 238 -6.67 -19.86 5.14
CA GLU A 238 -7.62 -20.06 6.25
C GLU A 238 -8.82 -19.12 6.15
N ARG A 239 -8.61 -17.88 5.67
CA ARG A 239 -9.70 -16.95 5.40
C ARG A 239 -10.69 -17.52 4.37
N VAL A 240 -10.21 -18.11 3.29
CA VAL A 240 -11.08 -18.75 2.26
C VAL A 240 -11.79 -19.96 2.85
N GLU A 241 -11.09 -20.80 3.60
CA GLU A 241 -11.67 -21.98 4.25
C GLU A 241 -12.76 -21.62 5.27
N ALA A 242 -12.60 -20.50 5.98
CA ALA A 242 -13.61 -19.97 6.89
C ALA A 242 -14.83 -19.45 6.12
N LEU A 243 -14.62 -18.64 5.08
CA LEU A 243 -15.69 -18.12 4.22
C LEU A 243 -16.47 -19.23 3.52
N ALA A 244 -15.79 -20.29 3.10
CA ALA A 244 -16.40 -21.45 2.45
C ALA A 244 -17.39 -22.18 3.38
N LYS A 245 -17.17 -22.12 4.71
CA LYS A 245 -18.04 -22.71 5.74
C LYS A 245 -19.11 -21.74 6.23
N ASN A 246 -18.77 -20.47 6.38
CA ASN A 246 -19.66 -19.41 6.85
C ASN A 246 -19.38 -18.10 6.08
N PRO A 247 -20.32 -17.61 5.24
CA PRO A 247 -20.12 -16.39 4.46
C PRO A 247 -19.86 -15.15 5.33
N GLU A 248 -20.35 -15.14 6.57
CA GLU A 248 -20.20 -14.06 7.55
C GLU A 248 -19.07 -14.31 8.56
N ALA A 249 -18.12 -15.19 8.22
CA ALA A 249 -17.00 -15.50 9.12
C ALA A 249 -16.24 -14.20 9.49
N PRO A 250 -15.99 -13.92 10.78
CA PRO A 250 -15.24 -12.76 11.20
C PRO A 250 -13.78 -12.84 10.71
N ASN A 251 -13.18 -11.70 10.40
CA ASN A 251 -11.76 -11.61 10.04
C ASN A 251 -10.95 -11.03 11.21
N SER A 252 -10.40 -11.89 12.06
CA SER A 252 -9.57 -11.47 13.20
C SER A 252 -8.09 -11.28 12.86
N THR A 253 -7.67 -11.66 11.65
CA THR A 253 -6.26 -11.70 11.23
C THR A 253 -5.90 -10.56 10.28
N ASN A 254 -6.90 -9.82 9.77
CA ASN A 254 -6.79 -8.76 8.76
C ASN A 254 -6.32 -9.23 7.37
N TYR A 255 -6.19 -10.54 7.14
CA TYR A 255 -5.87 -11.10 5.82
C TYR A 255 -7.18 -11.32 5.05
N PRO A 256 -7.40 -10.63 3.92
CA PRO A 256 -8.69 -10.62 3.24
C PRO A 256 -8.94 -11.84 2.34
N SER A 257 -7.97 -12.76 2.21
CA SER A 257 -7.81 -13.77 1.14
C SER A 257 -7.38 -13.18 -0.21
N TYR A 258 -6.71 -14.00 -1.02
CA TYR A 258 -6.46 -13.70 -2.42
C TYR A 258 -7.76 -13.78 -3.23
N ARG A 259 -7.84 -12.99 -4.30
CA ARG A 259 -9.04 -12.91 -5.14
C ARG A 259 -8.77 -13.50 -6.51
N ALA A 260 -9.67 -14.37 -6.96
CA ALA A 260 -9.70 -14.83 -8.33
C ALA A 260 -10.12 -13.68 -9.25
N GLY A 261 -9.24 -13.30 -10.17
CA GLY A 261 -9.45 -12.17 -11.07
C GLY A 261 -8.18 -11.81 -11.86
N GLY A 262 -8.34 -11.06 -12.95
CA GLY A 262 -7.23 -10.70 -13.82
C GLY A 262 -6.51 -11.94 -14.36
N LEU A 263 -5.18 -11.99 -14.18
CA LEU A 263 -4.37 -13.13 -14.64
C LEU A 263 -4.63 -14.44 -13.90
N LEU A 264 -5.09 -14.37 -12.66
CA LEU A 264 -5.38 -15.54 -11.83
C LEU A 264 -6.89 -15.67 -11.65
N SER A 265 -7.61 -15.74 -12.78
CA SER A 265 -9.02 -16.11 -12.76
C SER A 265 -9.20 -17.55 -12.26
N ASN A 266 -10.40 -17.88 -11.77
CA ASN A 266 -10.65 -19.15 -11.10
C ASN A 266 -10.33 -20.33 -12.02
N LYS A 267 -9.43 -21.21 -11.56
CA LYS A 267 -8.96 -22.40 -12.30
C LYS A 267 -8.30 -22.08 -13.65
N SER A 268 -7.65 -20.92 -13.74
CA SER A 268 -6.83 -20.52 -14.89
C SER A 268 -5.37 -20.47 -14.47
N PRO A 269 -4.56 -21.49 -14.84
CA PRO A 269 -3.13 -21.48 -14.59
C PRO A 269 -2.41 -20.35 -15.33
N LEU A 270 -1.39 -19.80 -14.69
CA LEU A 270 -0.47 -18.79 -15.21
C LEU A 270 0.95 -19.33 -15.08
N HIS A 271 1.64 -19.48 -16.21
CA HIS A 271 3.07 -19.79 -16.24
C HIS A 271 3.90 -18.52 -15.97
N ILE A 272 4.89 -18.60 -15.09
CA ILE A 272 5.81 -17.50 -14.80
C ILE A 272 7.06 -17.66 -15.67
N PRO A 273 7.30 -16.78 -16.66
CA PRO A 273 8.36 -17.02 -17.63
C PRO A 273 9.78 -17.04 -17.04
N GLY A 274 10.52 -18.10 -17.36
CA GLY A 274 11.95 -18.22 -17.17
C GLY A 274 12.74 -17.58 -18.31
N LYS A 275 13.96 -17.10 -18.02
CA LYS A 275 14.87 -16.50 -19.01
C LYS A 275 15.14 -17.40 -20.23
N THR A 276 15.09 -18.71 -20.04
CA THR A 276 15.41 -19.71 -21.07
C THR A 276 14.18 -20.32 -21.73
N ASP A 277 12.99 -19.84 -21.38
CA ASP A 277 11.74 -20.39 -21.91
C ASP A 277 11.60 -20.00 -23.39
N ALA A 278 11.17 -20.95 -24.21
CA ALA A 278 11.15 -20.79 -25.67
C ALA A 278 10.17 -19.70 -26.13
N ASP A 279 9.14 -19.43 -25.32
CA ASP A 279 8.08 -18.43 -25.50
C ASP A 279 8.38 -17.10 -24.79
N ASN A 280 9.57 -16.94 -24.19
CA ASN A 280 9.99 -15.70 -23.53
C ASN A 280 11.04 -14.93 -24.37
N PRO A 281 10.60 -14.05 -25.29
CA PRO A 281 11.51 -13.30 -26.16
C PRO A 281 12.33 -12.22 -25.42
N THR A 282 12.03 -11.96 -24.15
CA THR A 282 12.69 -10.88 -23.38
C THR A 282 14.07 -11.30 -22.85
N GLY A 283 14.33 -12.60 -22.73
CA GLY A 283 15.56 -13.12 -22.14
C GLY A 283 15.75 -12.77 -20.66
N GLN A 284 14.66 -12.48 -19.94
CA GLN A 284 14.64 -12.12 -18.52
C GLN A 284 13.85 -13.13 -17.69
N ASN A 285 14.21 -13.24 -16.41
CA ASN A 285 13.44 -14.01 -15.43
C ASN A 285 12.28 -13.16 -14.92
N PHE A 286 11.08 -13.72 -14.88
CA PHE A 286 9.90 -13.07 -14.32
C PHE A 286 9.59 -13.64 -12.95
N TYR A 287 9.00 -12.80 -12.12
CA TYR A 287 8.46 -13.18 -10.82
C TYR A 287 7.01 -12.71 -10.76
N PHE A 288 6.22 -13.29 -9.86
CA PHE A 288 4.84 -12.89 -9.64
C PHE A 288 4.67 -12.48 -8.20
N ALA A 289 4.02 -11.34 -7.95
CA ALA A 289 3.91 -10.78 -6.61
C ALA A 289 2.46 -10.48 -6.23
N MET A 290 2.05 -10.71 -4.99
CA MET A 290 0.69 -10.39 -4.55
C MET A 290 0.70 -9.62 -3.23
N GLY A 291 -0.33 -8.81 -3.02
CA GLY A 291 -0.49 -8.07 -1.78
C GLY A 291 -1.01 -9.00 -0.69
N ASP A 292 -0.43 -8.92 0.50
CA ASP A 292 -0.86 -9.75 1.63
C ASP A 292 -2.20 -9.28 2.21
N ASN A 293 -2.44 -7.96 2.23
CA ASN A 293 -3.57 -7.31 2.91
C ASN A 293 -4.44 -6.44 1.95
N SER A 294 -4.22 -6.52 0.64
CA SER A 294 -5.00 -5.80 -0.36
C SER A 294 -5.61 -6.80 -1.36
N PRO A 295 -6.94 -6.83 -1.56
CA PRO A 295 -7.60 -7.85 -2.37
C PRO A 295 -7.29 -7.78 -3.88
N ASN A 296 -6.72 -6.69 -4.38
CA ASN A 296 -6.49 -6.50 -5.82
C ASN A 296 -5.07 -6.89 -6.26
N SER A 297 -4.99 -7.75 -7.29
CA SER A 297 -3.77 -8.30 -7.90
C SER A 297 -3.32 -7.56 -9.18
N LEU A 298 -4.01 -6.50 -9.58
CA LEU A 298 -3.76 -5.79 -10.86
C LEU A 298 -2.29 -5.37 -11.03
N ASP A 299 -1.66 -4.91 -9.95
CA ASP A 299 -0.30 -4.35 -9.96
C ASP A 299 0.78 -5.33 -9.50
N GLY A 300 0.48 -6.63 -9.37
CA GLY A 300 1.31 -7.63 -8.68
C GLY A 300 2.37 -8.36 -9.52
N ARG A 301 3.23 -7.67 -10.27
CA ARG A 301 4.16 -8.34 -11.21
C ARG A 301 5.54 -7.72 -11.21
#